data_AF-A0A418ALP7-F1
#
_entry.id   AF-A0A418ALP7-F1
#
_cell.length_a   1.000
_cell.length_b   1.000
_cell.length_c   1.000
_cell.angle_alpha   90.00
_cell.angle_beta   90.00
_cell.angle_gamma   90.00
#
_symmetry.space_group_name_H-M   'P 1'
#
loop_
_entity.id
_entity.type
_entity.pdbx_description
1 polymer ?
#
loop_
_entity_poly.entity_id
_entity_poly.type
_entity_poly.pdbx_seq_one_letter_code
_entity_poly.pdbx_strand_id
1 'polypeptide(L)'
;MEQIFAQLTQTVQVLMKNQTKYMKSRDDLTQQQLELKNVPSRTEMKDEVQSMPKYHGKLSESISLYVHQVNTFFSTKNMNPLESQEMEQHCLAMVVANFRGQAAAWYQDRQASKEAISTLDQLSEGLRHEFEPEDLQERLRYTLYSLTQKNGKDLHEYVEKFRRTCTQV
;
A
#
# COMPACT_ATOMS: atom_id res chain seq x y z
N MET A 1 62.70 43.16 12.93
CA MET A 1 62.16 42.20 13.90
C MET A 1 60.64 42.35 14.06
N GLU A 2 60.10 43.57 14.20
CA GLU A 2 58.65 43.77 14.42
C GLU A 2 57.75 43.41 13.22
N GLN A 3 58.21 43.62 11.99
CA GLN A 3 57.39 43.39 10.78
C GLN A 3 57.10 41.89 10.54
N ILE A 4 58.08 41.02 10.82
CA ILE A 4 57.95 39.57 10.69
C ILE A 4 56.98 39.04 11.76
N PHE A 5 57.03 39.58 12.98
CA PHE A 5 56.14 39.18 14.07
C PHE A 5 54.69 39.59 13.80
N ALA A 6 54.45 40.77 13.24
CA ALA A 6 53.12 41.22 12.83
C ALA A 6 52.52 40.32 11.74
N GLN A 7 53.32 39.96 10.73
CA GLN A 7 52.88 39.09 9.63
C GLN A 7 52.61 37.65 10.09
N LEU A 8 53.44 37.12 11.01
CA LEU A 8 53.21 35.81 11.62
C LEU A 8 51.92 35.81 12.46
N THR A 9 51.69 36.87 13.23
CA THR A 9 50.46 37.02 14.05
C THR A 9 49.22 37.06 13.16
N GLN A 10 49.25 37.80 12.05
CA GLN A 10 48.14 37.89 11.11
C GLN A 10 47.86 36.54 10.42
N THR A 11 48.91 35.79 10.07
CA THR A 11 48.79 34.46 9.45
C THR A 11 48.15 33.45 10.40
N VAL A 12 48.56 33.47 11.67
CA VAL A 12 48.00 32.61 12.71
C VAL A 12 46.53 32.95 12.98
N GLN A 13 46.16 34.23 12.99
CA GLN A 13 44.75 34.64 13.15
C GLN A 13 43.86 34.18 11.99
N VAL A 14 44.35 34.25 10.75
CA VAL A 14 43.61 33.78 9.57
C VAL A 14 43.42 32.26 9.60
N LEU A 15 44.47 31.52 9.97
CA LEU A 15 44.42 30.06 10.15
C LEU A 15 43.41 29.66 11.23
N MET A 16 43.43 30.32 12.39
CA MET A 16 42.47 30.06 13.46
C MET A 16 41.04 30.34 13.01
N LYS A 17 40.78 31.49 12.35
CA LYS A 17 39.44 31.82 11.83
C LYS A 17 38.93 30.80 10.81
N ASN A 18 39.80 30.32 9.93
CA ASN A 18 39.43 29.31 8.94
C ASN A 18 39.12 27.97 9.63
N GLN A 19 39.94 27.55 10.61
CA GLN A 19 39.69 26.33 11.38
C GLN A 19 38.35 26.40 12.14
N THR A 20 38.03 27.55 12.75
CA THR A 20 36.73 27.77 13.42
C THR A 20 35.56 27.68 12.45
N LYS A 21 35.70 28.19 11.22
CA LYS A 21 34.68 28.04 10.17
C LYS A 21 34.46 26.57 9.80
N TYR A 22 35.53 25.80 9.62
CA TYR A 22 35.41 24.37 9.30
C TYR A 22 34.78 23.56 10.43
N MET A 23 35.09 23.88 11.69
CA MET A 23 34.44 23.22 12.83
C MET A 23 32.96 23.60 12.92
N LYS A 24 32.61 24.88 12.77
CA LYS A 24 31.23 25.35 12.83
C LYS A 24 30.36 24.74 11.72
N SER A 25 30.86 24.64 10.49
CA SER A 25 30.13 23.94 9.40
C SER A 25 29.99 22.44 9.63
N ARG A 26 30.94 21.79 10.33
CA ARG A 26 30.80 20.40 10.76
C ARG A 26 29.75 20.25 11.86
N ASP A 27 29.75 21.15 12.82
CA ASP A 27 28.79 21.14 13.92
C ASP A 27 27.37 21.42 13.39
N ASP A 28 27.20 22.40 12.50
CA ASP A 28 25.92 22.69 11.84
C ASP A 28 25.41 21.50 11.01
N LEU A 29 26.29 20.80 10.27
CA LEU A 29 25.93 19.59 9.52
C LEU A 29 25.56 18.42 10.45
N THR A 30 26.27 18.28 11.57
CA THR A 30 25.99 17.24 12.57
C THR A 30 24.69 17.53 13.29
N GLN A 31 24.41 18.80 13.59
CA GLN A 31 23.17 19.25 14.22
C GLN A 31 21.98 19.12 13.27
N GLN A 32 22.14 19.42 11.97
CA GLN A 32 21.11 19.18 10.96
C GLN A 32 20.81 17.67 10.78
N GLN A 33 21.83 16.81 10.85
CA GLN A 33 21.62 15.35 10.83
C GLN A 33 20.98 14.83 12.12
N LEU A 34 21.27 15.43 13.27
CA LEU A 34 20.64 15.11 14.54
C LEU A 34 19.19 15.62 14.59
N GLU A 35 18.88 16.77 14.00
CA GLU A 35 17.51 17.29 13.86
C GLU A 35 16.69 16.45 12.87
N LEU A 36 17.29 15.96 11.78
CA LEU A 36 16.64 14.97 10.89
C LEU A 36 16.39 13.62 11.59
N LYS A 37 17.21 13.23 12.57
CA LYS A 37 17.02 12.03 13.41
C LYS A 37 16.11 12.25 14.61
N ASN A 38 15.93 13.50 15.05
CA ASN A 38 15.11 13.92 16.20
C ASN A 38 13.80 14.61 15.78
N VAL A 39 13.40 14.53 14.51
CA VAL A 39 11.96 14.46 14.22
C VAL A 39 11.45 13.37 15.15
N PRO A 40 10.52 13.65 16.08
CA PRO A 40 10.01 12.61 16.95
C PRO A 40 9.59 11.50 16.01
N SER A 41 10.32 10.38 16.05
CA SER A 41 9.82 9.13 15.55
C SER A 41 8.57 9.00 16.37
N ARG A 42 7.46 9.42 15.75
CA ARG A 42 6.13 9.18 16.26
C ARG A 42 6.27 7.73 16.65
N THR A 43 6.06 7.44 17.91
CA THR A 43 5.71 6.11 18.33
C THR A 43 4.42 5.87 17.57
N GLU A 44 4.53 5.61 16.26
CA GLU A 44 3.57 4.88 15.49
C GLU A 44 3.51 3.64 16.34
N MET A 45 2.44 3.60 17.12
CA MET A 45 1.81 2.36 17.45
C MET A 45 2.07 1.46 16.24
N LYS A 46 2.66 0.32 16.51
CA LYS A 46 2.78 -0.77 15.56
C LYS A 46 1.36 -1.27 15.25
N ASP A 47 0.49 -0.36 14.85
CA ASP A 47 -0.65 -0.59 14.00
C ASP A 47 0.01 -1.19 12.79
N GLU A 48 -0.17 -2.50 12.65
CA GLU A 48 0.19 -3.23 11.46
C GLU A 48 -0.13 -2.31 10.30
N VAL A 49 0.91 -1.81 9.61
CA VAL A 49 0.72 -1.05 8.38
C VAL A 49 -0.05 -2.00 7.50
N GLN A 50 -1.37 -1.81 7.44
CA GLN A 50 -2.25 -2.72 6.75
C GLN A 50 -1.78 -2.70 5.31
N SER A 51 -1.11 -3.77 4.88
CA SER A 51 -0.54 -3.80 3.55
C SER A 51 -1.68 -3.74 2.53
N MET A 52 -1.44 -3.14 1.37
CA MET A 52 -2.45 -3.08 0.31
C MET A 52 -3.02 -4.49 0.04
N PRO A 53 -4.35 -4.67 0.06
CA PRO A 53 -4.97 -5.96 -0.19
C PRO A 53 -4.57 -6.54 -1.54
N LYS A 54 -4.36 -7.85 -1.58
CA LYS A 54 -4.01 -8.60 -2.80
C LYS A 54 -5.24 -9.31 -3.33
N TYR A 55 -5.38 -9.35 -4.65
CA TYR A 55 -6.45 -10.07 -5.32
C TYR A 55 -5.87 -10.99 -6.40
N HIS A 56 -6.26 -12.27 -6.41
CA HIS A 56 -5.73 -13.26 -7.34
C HIS A 56 -6.69 -13.59 -8.49
N GLY A 57 -7.96 -13.19 -8.39
CA GLY A 57 -9.01 -13.55 -9.34
C GLY A 57 -9.51 -14.99 -9.17
N LYS A 58 -9.44 -15.55 -7.95
CA LYS A 58 -9.93 -16.91 -7.68
C LYS A 58 -11.40 -16.87 -7.29
N LEU A 59 -12.17 -17.86 -7.73
CA LEU A 59 -13.57 -18.05 -7.31
C LEU A 59 -13.77 -18.13 -5.78
N SER A 60 -12.75 -18.54 -5.04
CA SER A 60 -12.79 -18.62 -3.58
C SER A 60 -12.57 -17.27 -2.87
N GLU A 61 -12.25 -16.22 -3.62
CA GLU A 61 -12.05 -14.84 -3.15
C GLU A 61 -13.30 -14.02 -3.50
N SER A 62 -13.87 -13.31 -2.52
CA SER A 62 -15.00 -12.41 -2.75
C SER A 62 -14.50 -11.04 -3.23
N ILE A 63 -15.02 -10.57 -4.36
CA ILE A 63 -14.74 -9.23 -4.89
C ILE A 63 -15.28 -8.17 -3.94
N SER A 64 -16.50 -8.36 -3.43
CA SER A 64 -17.09 -7.44 -2.45
C SER A 64 -16.21 -7.27 -1.20
N LEU A 65 -15.66 -8.37 -0.68
CA LEU A 65 -14.72 -8.31 0.44
C LEU A 65 -13.43 -7.58 0.07
N TYR A 66 -12.87 -7.87 -1.11
CA TYR A 66 -11.67 -7.19 -1.60
C TYR A 66 -11.87 -5.67 -1.75
N VAL A 67 -12.96 -5.25 -2.40
CA VAL A 67 -13.31 -3.83 -2.57
C VAL A 67 -13.47 -3.14 -1.21
N HIS A 68 -14.14 -3.81 -0.27
CA HIS A 68 -14.27 -3.29 1.10
C HIS A 68 -12.90 -3.11 1.79
N GLN A 69 -11.99 -4.07 1.65
CA GLN A 69 -10.64 -3.99 2.21
C GLN A 69 -9.83 -2.85 1.58
N VAL A 70 -9.95 -2.64 0.26
CA VAL A 70 -9.30 -1.52 -0.46
C VAL A 70 -9.84 -0.18 0.03
N ASN A 71 -11.16 -0.03 0.14
CA ASN A 71 -11.78 1.20 0.66
C ASN A 71 -11.36 1.49 2.10
N THR A 72 -11.25 0.44 2.93
CA THR A 72 -10.76 0.56 4.31
C THR A 72 -9.30 1.00 4.33
N PHE A 73 -8.45 0.41 3.48
CA PHE A 73 -7.05 0.81 3.35
C PHE A 73 -6.93 2.30 3.00
N PHE A 74 -7.66 2.77 1.98
CA PHE A 74 -7.62 4.19 1.61
C PHE A 74 -8.14 5.11 2.72
N SER A 75 -9.22 4.71 3.39
CA SER A 75 -9.77 5.46 4.53
C SER A 75 -8.75 5.57 5.68
N THR A 76 -8.03 4.50 6.00
CA THR A 76 -6.98 4.52 7.04
C THR A 76 -5.77 5.37 6.67
N LYS A 77 -5.49 5.53 5.36
CA LYS A 77 -4.40 6.36 4.84
C LYS A 77 -4.82 7.80 4.54
N ASN A 78 -6.07 8.18 4.83
CA ASN A 78 -6.66 9.47 4.43
C ASN A 78 -6.51 9.76 2.92
N MET A 79 -6.55 8.71 2.10
CA MET A 79 -6.55 8.82 0.64
C MET A 79 -8.00 8.85 0.18
N ASN A 80 -8.43 9.94 -0.46
CA ASN A 80 -9.76 10.02 -1.04
C ASN A 80 -9.65 10.01 -2.57
N PRO A 81 -10.04 8.90 -3.24
CA PRO A 81 -10.01 8.82 -4.69
C PRO A 81 -10.89 9.87 -5.40
N LEU A 82 -11.88 10.43 -4.70
CA LEU A 82 -12.79 11.45 -5.26
C LEU A 82 -12.23 12.87 -5.16
N GLU A 83 -11.07 13.07 -4.50
CA GLU A 83 -10.49 14.39 -4.29
C GLU A 83 -9.97 15.01 -5.59
N SER A 84 -9.30 14.21 -6.43
CA SER A 84 -8.76 14.65 -7.71
C SER A 84 -8.52 13.47 -8.65
N GLN A 85 -8.47 13.75 -9.96
CA GLN A 85 -8.15 12.75 -10.98
C GLN A 85 -6.74 12.16 -10.78
N GLU A 86 -5.77 12.96 -10.33
CA GLU A 86 -4.41 12.48 -10.05
C GLU A 86 -4.38 11.52 -8.86
N MET A 87 -5.17 11.81 -7.81
CA MET A 87 -5.31 10.92 -6.65
C MET A 87 -6.01 9.63 -7.05
N GLU A 88 -7.06 9.70 -7.86
CA GLU A 88 -7.74 8.50 -8.37
C GLU A 88 -6.78 7.61 -9.18
N GLN A 89 -6.00 8.19 -10.09
CA GLN A 89 -5.01 7.46 -10.87
C GLN A 89 -3.92 6.84 -9.99
N HIS A 90 -3.48 7.56 -8.96
CA HIS A 90 -2.53 7.04 -7.97
C HIS A 90 -3.10 5.85 -7.22
N CYS A 91 -4.33 5.96 -6.70
CA CYS A 91 -5.06 4.88 -6.03
C CYS A 91 -5.24 3.68 -6.96
N LEU A 92 -5.67 3.90 -8.21
CA LEU A 92 -5.82 2.87 -9.23
C LEU A 92 -4.50 2.11 -9.46
N ALA A 93 -3.40 2.84 -9.65
CA ALA A 93 -2.07 2.26 -9.82
C ALA A 93 -1.66 1.40 -8.61
N MET A 94 -1.94 1.86 -7.39
CA MET A 94 -1.65 1.10 -6.18
C MET A 94 -2.46 -0.20 -6.09
N VAL A 95 -3.75 -0.16 -6.45
CA VAL A 95 -4.65 -1.34 -6.44
C VAL A 95 -4.15 -2.36 -7.45
N VAL A 96 -3.94 -1.97 -8.71
CA VAL A 96 -3.56 -2.90 -9.79
C VAL A 96 -2.16 -3.46 -9.60
N ALA A 97 -1.24 -2.72 -8.99
CA ALA A 97 0.09 -3.22 -8.61
C ALA A 97 0.02 -4.39 -7.60
N ASN A 98 -1.11 -4.56 -6.89
CA ASN A 98 -1.33 -5.64 -5.94
C ASN A 98 -2.15 -6.80 -6.51
N PHE A 99 -2.54 -6.75 -7.79
CA PHE A 99 -3.12 -7.90 -8.47
C PHE A 99 -2.09 -9.01 -8.66
N ARG A 100 -2.56 -10.25 -8.57
CA ARG A 100 -1.76 -11.46 -8.76
C ARG A 100 -2.54 -12.44 -9.63
N GLY A 101 -1.87 -13.46 -10.16
CA GLY A 101 -2.52 -14.57 -10.85
C GLY A 101 -3.43 -14.13 -12.00
N GLN A 102 -4.68 -14.61 -12.00
CA GLN A 102 -5.64 -14.37 -13.08
C GLN A 102 -6.06 -12.90 -13.16
N ALA A 103 -6.25 -12.23 -12.02
CA ALA A 103 -6.61 -10.82 -12.00
C ALA A 103 -5.54 -9.92 -12.66
N ALA A 104 -4.26 -10.22 -12.43
CA ALA A 104 -3.16 -9.48 -13.06
C ALA A 104 -3.10 -9.69 -14.57
N ALA A 105 -3.26 -10.94 -15.03
CA ALA A 105 -3.28 -11.27 -16.45
C ALA A 105 -4.48 -10.62 -17.17
N TRP A 106 -5.66 -10.69 -16.57
CA TRP A 106 -6.88 -10.05 -17.07
C TRP A 106 -6.71 -8.54 -17.21
N TYR A 107 -6.18 -7.87 -16.18
CA TYR A 107 -5.98 -6.41 -16.23
C TYR A 107 -5.01 -6.01 -17.35
N GLN A 108 -3.93 -6.79 -17.57
CA GLN A 108 -2.99 -6.53 -18.67
C GLN A 108 -3.66 -6.62 -20.05
N ASP A 109 -4.48 -7.65 -20.28
CA ASP A 109 -5.21 -7.82 -21.54
C ASP A 109 -6.26 -6.71 -21.74
N ARG A 110 -6.93 -6.30 -20.66
CA ARG A 110 -7.91 -5.21 -20.68
C ARG A 110 -7.27 -3.86 -21.02
N GLN A 111 -6.09 -3.56 -20.46
CA GLN A 111 -5.36 -2.34 -20.78
C GLN A 111 -4.86 -2.29 -22.23
N ALA A 112 -4.61 -3.44 -22.87
CA ALA A 112 -4.23 -3.53 -24.28
C ALA A 112 -5.43 -3.39 -25.24
N SER A 113 -6.65 -3.53 -24.72
CA SER A 113 -7.90 -3.45 -25.47
C SER A 113 -8.37 -1.99 -25.65
N LYS A 114 -9.37 -1.78 -26.52
CA LYS A 114 -9.96 -0.44 -26.74
C LYS A 114 -10.74 0.10 -25.52
N GLU A 115 -11.03 -0.76 -24.55
CA GLU A 115 -11.78 -0.47 -23.33
C GLU A 115 -10.85 -0.48 -22.11
N ALA A 116 -9.79 0.32 -22.17
CA ALA A 116 -8.85 0.47 -21.07
C ALA A 116 -9.55 1.04 -19.83
N ILE A 117 -9.23 0.48 -18.67
CA ILE A 117 -9.76 0.90 -17.38
C ILE A 117 -8.99 2.14 -16.93
N SER A 118 -9.70 3.24 -16.71
CA SER A 118 -9.13 4.52 -16.29
C SER A 118 -9.61 5.01 -14.92
N THR A 119 -10.67 4.41 -14.37
CA THR A 119 -11.25 4.77 -13.07
C THR A 119 -11.36 3.58 -12.13
N LEU A 120 -11.45 3.83 -10.83
CA LEU A 120 -11.67 2.77 -9.83
C LEU A 120 -13.04 2.12 -9.97
N ASP A 121 -14.06 2.88 -10.39
CA ASP A 121 -15.40 2.35 -10.62
C ASP A 121 -15.43 1.38 -11.81
N GLN A 122 -14.77 1.73 -12.92
CA GLN A 122 -14.61 0.82 -14.06
C GLN A 122 -13.84 -0.44 -13.68
N LEU A 123 -12.82 -0.31 -12.82
CA LEU A 123 -12.08 -1.46 -12.31
C LEU A 123 -12.99 -2.38 -11.50
N SER A 124 -13.76 -1.81 -10.56
CA SER A 124 -14.68 -2.56 -9.70
C SER A 124 -15.73 -3.31 -10.53
N GLU A 125 -16.37 -2.61 -11.47
CA GLU A 125 -17.38 -3.20 -12.35
C GLU A 125 -16.79 -4.29 -13.25
N GLY A 126 -15.64 -4.04 -13.87
CA GLY A 126 -14.96 -5.01 -14.71
C GLY A 126 -14.54 -6.27 -13.95
N LEU A 127 -14.06 -6.12 -12.71
CA LEU A 127 -13.74 -7.25 -11.86
C LEU A 127 -14.99 -8.08 -11.56
N ARG A 128 -16.11 -7.44 -11.21
CA ARG A 128 -17.38 -8.15 -10.97
C ARG A 128 -17.81 -8.93 -12.20
N HIS A 129 -17.88 -8.28 -13.35
CA HIS A 129 -18.29 -8.95 -14.57
C HIS A 129 -17.40 -10.16 -14.94
N GLU A 130 -16.08 -10.06 -14.72
CA GLU A 130 -15.15 -11.15 -15.06
C GLU A 130 -15.15 -12.29 -14.03
N PHE A 131 -15.09 -11.96 -12.73
CA PHE A 131 -14.79 -12.91 -11.67
C PHE A 131 -16.01 -13.27 -10.79
N GLU A 132 -17.14 -12.57 -10.94
CA GLU A 132 -18.41 -12.83 -10.29
C GLU A 132 -19.45 -13.24 -11.36
N PRO A 133 -19.55 -14.55 -11.67
CA PRO A 133 -20.46 -15.02 -12.71
C PRO A 133 -21.92 -14.80 -12.28
N GLU A 134 -22.81 -14.55 -13.24
CA GLU A 134 -24.23 -14.29 -12.97
C GLU A 134 -24.92 -15.45 -12.21
N ASP A 135 -24.41 -16.67 -12.35
CA ASP A 135 -24.90 -17.87 -11.67
C ASP A 135 -24.22 -18.14 -10.31
N LEU A 136 -23.40 -17.22 -9.79
CA LEU A 136 -22.64 -17.41 -8.55
C LEU A 136 -23.55 -17.82 -7.40
N GLN A 137 -24.69 -17.16 -7.23
CA GLN A 137 -25.64 -17.47 -6.18
C GLN A 137 -26.19 -18.91 -6.31
N GLU A 138 -26.48 -19.36 -7.52
CA GLU A 138 -26.95 -20.72 -7.78
C GLU A 138 -25.86 -21.75 -7.51
N ARG A 139 -24.61 -21.47 -7.90
CA ARG A 139 -23.45 -22.33 -7.62
C ARG A 139 -23.14 -22.42 -6.13
N LEU A 140 -23.22 -21.31 -5.41
CA LEU A 140 -23.06 -21.28 -3.95
C LEU A 140 -24.19 -22.06 -3.28
N ARG A 141 -25.42 -21.96 -3.78
CA ARG A 141 -26.56 -22.76 -3.32
C ARG A 141 -26.33 -24.26 -3.53
N TYR A 142 -25.87 -24.69 -4.72
CA TYR A 142 -25.50 -26.09 -4.96
C TYR A 142 -24.36 -26.56 -4.04
N THR A 143 -23.37 -25.69 -3.79
CA THR A 143 -22.27 -25.98 -2.85
C THR A 143 -22.79 -26.17 -1.44
N LEU A 144 -23.70 -25.32 -0.97
CA LEU A 144 -24.34 -25.45 0.35
C LEU A 144 -25.18 -26.72 0.45
N TYR A 145 -25.95 -27.08 -0.58
CA TYR A 145 -26.75 -28.31 -0.57
C TYR A 145 -25.91 -29.59 -0.59
N SER A 146 -24.75 -29.56 -1.24
CA SER A 146 -23.82 -30.70 -1.28
C SER A 146 -22.90 -30.76 -0.04
N LEU A 147 -22.80 -29.67 0.73
CA LEU A 147 -22.07 -29.63 1.98
C LEU A 147 -22.85 -30.39 3.06
N THR A 148 -22.44 -31.63 3.33
CA THR A 148 -23.00 -32.42 4.44
C THR A 148 -21.96 -32.61 5.53
N GLN A 149 -22.39 -32.64 6.79
CA GLN A 149 -21.49 -32.87 7.94
C GLN A 149 -20.73 -34.20 7.83
N LYS A 150 -21.31 -35.20 7.13
CA LYS A 150 -20.67 -36.50 6.86
C LYS A 150 -19.42 -36.40 5.98
N ASN A 151 -19.28 -35.31 5.20
CA ASN A 151 -18.15 -35.08 4.30
C ASN A 151 -16.99 -34.29 4.95
N GLY A 152 -17.14 -33.83 6.20
CA GLY A 152 -16.07 -33.20 6.99
C GLY A 152 -15.45 -34.17 7.99
N LYS A 153 -14.20 -33.90 8.43
CA LYS A 153 -13.59 -34.71 9.50
C LYS A 153 -14.27 -34.47 10.85
N ASP A 154 -14.73 -33.24 11.09
CA ASP A 154 -15.42 -32.85 12.32
C ASP A 154 -16.45 -31.72 12.07
N LEU A 155 -17.20 -31.38 13.12
CA LEU A 155 -18.20 -30.30 13.08
C LEU A 155 -17.58 -28.93 12.82
N HIS A 156 -16.34 -28.69 13.27
CA HIS A 156 -15.68 -27.40 13.14
C HIS A 156 -15.34 -27.11 11.67
N GLU A 157 -14.76 -28.08 10.97
CA GLU A 157 -14.44 -28.00 9.54
C GLU A 157 -15.71 -27.79 8.70
N TYR A 158 -16.80 -28.46 9.05
CA TYR A 158 -18.10 -28.24 8.40
C TYR A 158 -18.59 -26.79 8.59
N VAL A 159 -18.56 -26.28 9.83
CA VAL A 159 -19.00 -24.91 10.14
C VAL A 159 -18.12 -23.87 9.45
N GLU A 160 -16.81 -24.07 9.38
CA GLU A 160 -15.90 -23.18 8.64
C GLU A 160 -16.22 -23.13 7.16
N LYS A 161 -16.40 -24.29 6.50
CA LYS A 161 -16.76 -24.36 5.08
C LYS A 161 -18.14 -23.74 4.82
N PHE A 162 -19.10 -23.96 5.70
CA PHE A 162 -20.42 -23.36 5.62
C PHE A 162 -20.34 -21.83 5.69
N ARG A 163 -19.69 -21.30 6.74
CA ARG A 163 -19.51 -19.85 6.92
C ARG A 163 -18.80 -19.22 5.74
N ARG A 164 -17.71 -19.83 5.27
CA ARG A 164 -16.94 -19.36 4.11
C ARG A 164 -17.79 -19.30 2.83
N THR A 165 -18.70 -20.24 2.64
CA THR A 165 -19.60 -20.26 1.47
C THR A 165 -20.64 -19.15 1.59
N CYS A 166 -21.18 -18.91 2.79
CA CYS A 166 -22.12 -17.80 3.02
C CYS A 166 -21.49 -16.41 2.83
N THR A 167 -20.19 -16.25 3.08
CA THR A 167 -19.48 -14.97 2.90
C THR A 167 -19.03 -14.70 1.45
N GLN A 168 -19.28 -15.64 0.53
CA GLN A 168 -19.02 -15.46 -0.91
C GLN A 168 -20.21 -14.88 -1.67
N VAL A 169 -21.34 -14.69 -0.97
CA VAL A 169 -22.54 -13.99 -1.47
C VAL A 169 -22.32 -12.48 -1.40
#